data_AF-A0A535PC92-F1
#
_entry.id   AF-A0A535PC92-F1
#
_cell.length_a   1.000
_cell.length_b   1.000
_cell.length_c   1.000
_cell.angle_alpha   90.00
_cell.angle_beta   90.00
_cell.angle_gamma   90.00
#
_symmetry.space_group_name_H-M   'P 1'
#
loop_
_entity.id
_entity.type
_entity.pdbx_description
1 polymer ?
#
loop_
_entity_poly.entity_id
_entity_poly.type
_entity_poly.pdbx_seq_one_letter_code
_entity_poly.pdbx_strand_id
1 'polypeptide(L)'
;DGREAFATRERFPDVDRLVVGWPDEVAEEIGLGPGDSVAVLSHDVKFDEPAIVEALRRGCRYVGAVGSRKTQAERRTRLLAAGVSRSELGRLHGPIGLDLGGRAPAETALAILAEIVASRHGGSGTPMHEHAMAASDSDEAEIDAEERLGAEAGGDTAGDEEPPGDRDHSREPKPAGATRGS
;
A
#
# COMPACT_ATOMS: atom_id res chain seq x y z
N ASP A 1 -17.43 -0.51 -25.38
CA ASP A 1 -17.65 -1.89 -25.87
C ASP A 1 -17.73 -1.80 -27.39
N GLY A 2 -17.04 -2.65 -28.15
CA GLY A 2 -17.10 -2.58 -29.62
C GLY A 2 -18.37 -3.19 -30.23
N ARG A 3 -19.25 -3.77 -29.39
CA ARG A 3 -20.47 -4.44 -29.82
C ARG A 3 -21.68 -3.54 -29.53
N GLU A 4 -22.21 -2.91 -30.57
CA GLU A 4 -23.35 -1.97 -30.49
C GLU A 4 -24.55 -2.55 -29.72
N ALA A 5 -24.86 -3.83 -29.93
CA ALA A 5 -25.98 -4.49 -29.28
C ALA A 5 -25.88 -4.52 -27.73
N PHE A 6 -24.67 -4.42 -27.17
CA PHE A 6 -24.46 -4.42 -25.73
C PHE A 6 -24.38 -3.01 -25.15
N ALA A 7 -23.84 -2.03 -25.88
CA ALA A 7 -23.70 -0.66 -25.42
C ALA A 7 -24.87 0.22 -25.91
N THR A 8 -26.05 0.03 -25.31
CA THR A 8 -27.25 0.80 -25.65
C THR A 8 -27.72 1.69 -24.49
N ARG A 9 -28.34 2.83 -24.82
CA ARG A 9 -28.91 3.76 -23.83
C ARG A 9 -30.06 3.14 -23.03
N GLU A 10 -30.76 2.17 -23.58
CA GLU A 10 -31.80 1.43 -22.86
C GLU A 10 -31.21 0.61 -21.69
N ARG A 11 -30.05 -0.01 -21.90
CA ARG A 11 -29.36 -0.79 -20.86
C ARG A 11 -28.60 0.09 -19.87
N PHE A 12 -28.17 1.27 -20.32
CA PHE A 12 -27.36 2.22 -19.56
C PHE A 12 -27.96 3.63 -19.66
N PRO A 13 -29.13 3.88 -19.06
CA PRO A 13 -29.79 5.18 -19.17
C PRO A 13 -29.02 6.29 -18.45
N ASP A 14 -28.40 5.96 -17.32
CA ASP A 14 -27.84 6.95 -16.38
C ASP A 14 -26.35 7.26 -16.62
N VAL A 15 -25.72 6.72 -17.67
CA VAL A 15 -24.31 7.01 -17.95
C VAL A 15 -24.16 8.38 -18.62
N ASP A 16 -23.18 9.17 -18.19
CA ASP A 16 -22.89 10.47 -18.81
C ASP A 16 -22.51 10.29 -20.29
N ARG A 17 -21.61 9.34 -20.56
CA ARG A 17 -21.13 8.99 -21.89
C ARG A 17 -21.25 7.49 -22.14
N LEU A 18 -21.77 7.14 -23.31
CA LEU A 18 -21.82 5.79 -23.82
C LEU A 18 -21.11 5.78 -25.18
N VAL A 19 -19.95 5.12 -25.26
CA VAL A 19 -19.13 5.07 -26.47
C VAL A 19 -19.03 3.64 -26.95
N VAL A 20 -19.38 3.42 -28.22
CA VAL A 20 -19.18 2.16 -28.93
C VAL A 20 -17.90 2.26 -29.73
N GLY A 21 -16.98 1.33 -29.51
CA GLY A 21 -15.68 1.33 -30.18
C GLY A 21 -14.68 0.42 -29.51
N TRP A 22 -13.52 0.29 -30.15
CA TRP A 22 -12.40 -0.46 -29.59
C TRP A 22 -11.75 0.33 -28.44
N PRO A 23 -11.33 -0.32 -27.34
CA PRO A 23 -10.85 0.39 -26.16
C PRO A 23 -9.66 1.31 -26.40
N ASP A 24 -8.75 0.93 -27.30
CA ASP A 24 -7.59 1.71 -27.72
C ASP A 24 -7.98 2.96 -28.53
N GLU A 25 -8.99 2.86 -29.39
CA GLU A 25 -9.55 4.00 -30.14
C GLU A 25 -10.29 4.96 -29.19
N VAL A 26 -11.11 4.41 -28.30
CA VAL A 26 -11.98 5.17 -27.39
C VAL A 26 -11.19 5.87 -26.29
N ALA A 27 -10.06 5.33 -25.84
CA ALA A 27 -9.28 5.90 -24.74
C ALA A 27 -8.83 7.33 -25.01
N GLU A 28 -8.47 7.65 -26.26
CA GLU A 28 -8.12 9.02 -26.67
C GLU A 28 -9.37 9.92 -26.71
N GLU A 29 -10.47 9.44 -27.29
CA GLU A 29 -11.74 10.19 -27.40
C GLU A 29 -12.33 10.56 -26.03
N ILE A 30 -12.16 9.70 -25.03
CA ILE A 30 -12.65 9.96 -23.68
C ILE A 30 -11.66 10.75 -22.82
N GLY A 31 -10.44 11.01 -23.32
CA GLY A 31 -9.39 11.70 -22.58
C GLY A 31 -8.89 10.91 -21.37
N LEU A 32 -8.82 9.57 -21.49
CA LEU A 32 -8.44 8.69 -20.40
C LEU A 32 -7.04 9.04 -19.85
N GLY A 33 -6.88 9.07 -18.53
CA GLY A 33 -5.62 9.47 -17.91
C GLY A 33 -5.48 9.19 -16.41
N PRO A 34 -4.46 9.78 -15.76
CA PRO A 34 -4.10 9.46 -14.36
C PRO A 34 -5.15 9.80 -13.29
N GLY A 35 -6.15 10.61 -13.62
CA GLY A 35 -7.28 10.90 -12.74
C GLY A 35 -8.30 9.76 -12.66
N ASP A 36 -8.26 8.83 -13.61
CA ASP A 36 -9.36 7.91 -13.86
C ASP A 36 -9.17 6.55 -13.18
N SER A 37 -10.31 5.90 -12.94
CA SER A 37 -10.39 4.53 -12.43
C SER A 37 -11.10 3.67 -13.46
N VAL A 38 -10.44 2.60 -13.91
CA VAL A 38 -10.93 1.74 -14.98
C VAL A 38 -11.32 0.37 -14.43
N ALA A 39 -12.58 -0.02 -14.64
CA ALA A 39 -13.09 -1.35 -14.34
C ALA A 39 -13.42 -2.09 -15.64
N VAL A 40 -12.68 -3.16 -15.93
CA VAL A 40 -12.89 -4.02 -17.09
C VAL A 40 -13.81 -5.17 -16.71
N LEU A 41 -15.05 -5.09 -17.20
CA LEU A 41 -16.16 -5.97 -16.81
C LEU A 41 -16.55 -7.00 -17.88
N SER A 42 -15.70 -7.20 -18.89
CA SER A 42 -15.89 -8.18 -19.95
C SER A 42 -15.14 -9.49 -19.65
N HIS A 43 -15.43 -10.53 -20.45
CA HIS A 43 -14.70 -11.80 -20.46
C HIS A 43 -14.11 -12.11 -21.84
N ASP A 44 -14.18 -11.15 -22.77
CA ASP A 44 -13.62 -11.28 -24.10
C ASP A 44 -12.21 -10.68 -24.15
N VAL A 45 -11.23 -11.57 -24.32
CA VAL A 45 -9.81 -11.24 -24.40
C VAL A 45 -9.53 -10.12 -25.42
N LYS A 46 -10.27 -10.08 -26.53
CA LYS A 46 -10.08 -9.09 -27.60
C LYS A 46 -10.40 -7.66 -27.16
N PHE A 47 -11.25 -7.49 -26.15
CA PHE A 47 -11.58 -6.18 -25.60
C PHE A 47 -10.86 -5.92 -24.28
N ASP A 48 -10.75 -6.93 -23.43
CA ASP A 48 -10.16 -6.76 -22.11
C ASP A 48 -8.68 -6.36 -22.18
N GLU A 49 -7.89 -7.05 -23.01
CA GLU A 49 -6.44 -6.82 -23.04
C GLU A 49 -6.09 -5.43 -23.57
N PRO A 50 -6.64 -4.95 -24.71
CA PRO A 50 -6.44 -3.57 -25.14
C PRO A 50 -6.87 -2.55 -24.09
N ALA A 51 -8.01 -2.75 -23.43
CA ALA A 51 -8.48 -1.85 -22.38
C ALA A 51 -7.51 -1.76 -21.19
N ILE A 52 -6.99 -2.91 -20.74
CA ILE A 52 -6.04 -2.98 -19.63
C ILE A 52 -4.70 -2.36 -20.02
N VAL A 53 -4.17 -2.73 -21.18
CA VAL A 53 -2.89 -2.19 -21.69
C VAL A 53 -2.98 -0.67 -21.76
N GLU A 54 -4.06 -0.14 -22.34
CA GLU A 54 -4.21 1.29 -22.55
C GLU A 54 -4.38 2.05 -21.23
N ALA A 55 -5.18 1.54 -20.31
CA ALA A 55 -5.36 2.13 -18.98
C ALA A 55 -4.04 2.14 -18.18
N LEU A 56 -3.27 1.04 -18.23
CA LEU A 56 -1.96 0.96 -17.57
C LEU A 56 -0.96 1.93 -18.20
N ARG A 57 -0.88 1.97 -19.53
CA ARG A 57 0.02 2.85 -20.31
C ARG A 57 -0.24 4.32 -20.03
N ARG A 58 -1.50 4.72 -19.91
CA ARG A 58 -1.93 6.09 -19.59
C ARG A 58 -1.79 6.46 -18.12
N GLY A 59 -1.37 5.52 -17.28
CA GLY A 59 -1.13 5.78 -15.86
C GLY A 59 -2.41 5.97 -15.05
N CYS A 60 -3.53 5.37 -15.46
CA CYS A 60 -4.79 5.42 -14.70
C CYS A 60 -4.54 5.04 -13.24
N ARG A 61 -5.21 5.76 -12.33
CA ARG A 61 -5.04 5.59 -10.88
C ARG A 61 -5.37 4.18 -10.42
N TYR A 62 -6.38 3.60 -11.05
CA TYR A 62 -6.86 2.27 -10.74
C TYR A 62 -7.19 1.52 -12.04
N VAL A 63 -6.75 0.28 -12.14
CA VAL A 63 -7.09 -0.62 -13.26
C VAL A 63 -7.45 -1.97 -12.68
N GLY A 64 -8.72 -2.36 -12.80
CA GLY A 64 -9.22 -3.63 -12.29
C GLY A 64 -9.91 -4.44 -13.37
N ALA A 65 -9.86 -5.76 -13.26
CA ALA A 65 -10.54 -6.67 -14.18
C ALA A 65 -11.31 -7.79 -13.47
N VAL A 66 -12.52 -8.07 -13.93
CA VAL A 66 -13.30 -9.23 -13.47
C VAL A 66 -12.66 -10.55 -13.93
N GLY A 67 -12.96 -11.62 -13.19
CA GLY A 67 -12.58 -12.98 -13.53
C GLY A 67 -12.04 -13.77 -12.34
N SER A 68 -12.17 -15.10 -12.42
CA SER A 68 -11.67 -16.04 -11.41
C SER A 68 -10.16 -15.95 -11.24
N ARG A 69 -9.61 -16.46 -10.12
CA ARG A 69 -8.14 -16.55 -9.91
C ARG A 69 -7.41 -17.18 -11.10
N LYS A 70 -7.98 -18.24 -11.69
CA LYS A 70 -7.45 -18.89 -12.90
C LYS A 70 -7.44 -17.92 -14.09
N THR A 71 -8.57 -17.26 -14.35
CA THR A 71 -8.69 -16.26 -15.42
C THR A 71 -7.67 -15.13 -15.26
N GLN A 72 -7.44 -14.66 -14.02
CA GLN A 72 -6.45 -13.63 -13.74
C GLN A 72 -5.01 -14.09 -14.02
N ALA A 73 -4.67 -15.33 -13.63
CA ALA A 73 -3.35 -15.89 -13.91
C ALA A 73 -3.08 -16.00 -15.42
N GLU A 74 -4.05 -16.50 -16.18
CA GLU A 74 -3.95 -16.60 -17.65
C GLU A 74 -3.86 -15.22 -18.31
N ARG A 75 -4.67 -14.26 -17.84
CA ARG A 75 -4.65 -12.86 -18.30
C ARG A 75 -3.28 -12.22 -18.06
N ARG A 76 -2.71 -12.39 -16.86
CA ARG A 76 -1.36 -11.88 -16.53
C ARG A 76 -0.29 -12.46 -17.45
N THR A 77 -0.34 -13.76 -17.74
CA THR A 77 0.59 -14.40 -18.70
C THR A 77 0.49 -13.78 -20.09
N ARG A 78 -0.73 -13.58 -20.61
CA ARG A 78 -0.93 -12.96 -21.93
C ARG A 78 -0.49 -11.50 -21.98
N LEU A 79 -0.78 -10.71 -20.95
CA LEU A 79 -0.34 -9.32 -20.85
C LEU A 79 1.20 -9.20 -20.82
N LEU A 80 1.89 -10.07 -20.08
CA LEU A 80 3.35 -10.14 -20.11
C LEU A 80 3.88 -10.48 -21.52
N ALA A 81 3.27 -11.46 -22.19
CA ALA A 81 3.64 -11.83 -23.55
C ALA A 81 3.38 -10.70 -24.56
N ALA A 82 2.39 -9.85 -24.30
CA ALA A 82 2.07 -8.65 -25.07
C ALA A 82 2.98 -7.44 -24.75
N GLY A 83 3.95 -7.58 -23.85
CA GLY A 83 4.95 -6.55 -23.55
C GLY A 83 4.62 -5.64 -22.36
N VAL A 84 3.53 -5.90 -21.62
CA VAL A 84 3.28 -5.20 -20.35
C VAL A 84 4.35 -5.58 -19.35
N SER A 85 4.99 -4.60 -18.73
CA SER A 85 6.04 -4.86 -17.75
C SER A 85 5.48 -5.41 -16.44
N ARG A 86 6.33 -6.08 -15.65
CA ARG A 86 5.94 -6.59 -14.33
C ARG A 86 5.50 -5.47 -13.37
N SER A 87 6.11 -4.29 -13.46
CA SER A 87 5.75 -3.13 -12.64
C SER A 87 4.38 -2.58 -13.01
N GLU A 88 4.07 -2.46 -14.31
CA GLU A 88 2.73 -2.08 -14.78
C GLU A 88 1.69 -3.12 -14.35
N LEU A 89 2.01 -4.40 -14.53
CA LEU A 89 1.11 -5.49 -14.15
C LEU A 89 0.87 -5.58 -12.63
N GLY A 90 1.81 -5.08 -11.81
CA GLY A 90 1.63 -4.93 -10.37
C GLY A 90 0.51 -3.96 -9.98
N ARG A 91 0.13 -3.04 -10.87
CA ARG A 91 -0.98 -2.11 -10.69
C ARG A 91 -2.34 -2.67 -11.13
N LEU A 92 -2.37 -3.87 -11.74
CA LEU A 92 -3.62 -4.51 -12.16
C LEU A 92 -4.28 -5.22 -10.97
N HIS A 93 -5.51 -4.83 -10.65
CA HIS A 93 -6.36 -5.44 -9.63
C HIS A 93 -7.16 -6.60 -10.25
N GLY A 94 -7.08 -7.79 -9.64
CA GLY A 94 -7.66 -8.99 -10.22
C GLY A 94 -7.60 -10.20 -9.26
N PRO A 95 -8.76 -10.76 -8.84
CA PRO A 95 -10.12 -10.31 -9.13
C PRO A 95 -10.38 -8.90 -8.62
N ILE A 96 -11.16 -8.12 -9.38
CA ILE A 96 -11.55 -6.77 -9.03
C ILE A 96 -12.54 -6.76 -7.85
N GLY A 97 -12.42 -5.77 -6.96
CA GLY A 97 -13.28 -5.53 -5.81
C GLY A 97 -12.74 -6.06 -4.48
N LEU A 98 -13.24 -5.50 -3.38
CA LEU A 98 -12.98 -6.01 -2.03
C LEU A 98 -13.71 -7.33 -1.77
N ASP A 99 -13.16 -8.17 -0.90
CA ASP A 99 -13.83 -9.41 -0.49
C ASP A 99 -14.95 -9.11 0.51
N LEU A 100 -16.14 -8.81 -0.02
CA LEU A 100 -17.36 -8.58 0.76
C LEU A 100 -18.20 -9.86 0.94
N GLY A 101 -17.73 -11.01 0.44
CA GLY A 101 -18.45 -12.31 0.47
C GLY A 101 -19.68 -12.43 -0.46
N GLY A 102 -20.20 -11.30 -0.97
CA GLY A 102 -21.34 -11.24 -1.87
C GLY A 102 -21.06 -11.80 -3.27
N ARG A 103 -22.12 -12.24 -3.95
CA ARG A 103 -22.06 -12.79 -5.32
C ARG A 103 -23.12 -12.22 -6.25
N ALA A 104 -24.09 -11.48 -5.72
CA ALA A 104 -25.07 -10.81 -6.55
C ALA A 104 -24.38 -9.70 -7.38
N PRO A 105 -24.91 -9.34 -8.57
CA PRO A 105 -24.35 -8.26 -9.38
C PRO A 105 -24.21 -6.93 -8.63
N ALA A 106 -25.21 -6.56 -7.82
CA ALA A 106 -25.18 -5.33 -7.03
C ALA A 106 -24.10 -5.36 -5.93
N GLU A 107 -23.88 -6.53 -5.30
CA GLU A 107 -22.84 -6.71 -4.29
C GLU A 107 -21.44 -6.67 -4.93
N THR A 108 -21.30 -7.26 -6.12
CA THR A 108 -20.06 -7.17 -6.92
C THR A 108 -19.77 -5.74 -7.30
N ALA A 109 -20.78 -4.98 -7.74
CA ALA A 109 -20.62 -3.57 -8.07
C ALA A 109 -20.19 -2.75 -6.84
N LEU A 110 -20.79 -3.00 -5.67
CA LEU A 110 -20.40 -2.38 -4.42
C LEU A 110 -18.96 -2.72 -4.04
N ALA A 111 -18.55 -3.98 -4.18
CA ALA A 111 -17.18 -4.42 -3.92
C ALA A 111 -16.15 -3.70 -4.79
N ILE A 112 -16.45 -3.52 -6.09
CA ILE A 112 -15.60 -2.79 -7.04
C ILE A 112 -15.49 -1.32 -6.64
N LEU A 113 -16.62 -0.66 -6.38
CA LEU A 113 -16.63 0.75 -5.99
C LEU A 113 -15.89 0.98 -4.66
N ALA A 114 -16.06 0.07 -3.69
CA ALA A 114 -15.36 0.12 -2.43
C ALA A 114 -13.82 -0.01 -2.62
N GLU A 115 -13.36 -0.92 -3.49
CA GLU A 115 -11.91 -1.05 -3.78
C GLU A 115 -11.36 0.20 -4.49
N ILE A 116 -12.12 0.78 -5.43
CA ILE A 116 -11.73 2.03 -6.11
C ILE A 116 -11.56 3.17 -5.10
N VAL A 117 -12.51 3.34 -4.18
CA VAL A 117 -12.44 4.36 -3.13
C VAL A 117 -11.27 4.08 -2.18
N ALA A 118 -11.10 2.83 -1.74
CA ALA A 118 -9.99 2.43 -0.87
C ALA A 118 -8.63 2.73 -1.54
N SER A 119 -8.44 2.32 -2.80
CA SER A 119 -7.25 2.60 -3.59
C SER A 119 -6.98 4.10 -3.74
N ARG A 120 -8.02 4.91 -3.98
CA ARG A 120 -7.91 6.37 -4.11
C ARG A 120 -7.39 7.04 -2.83
N HIS A 121 -7.79 6.53 -1.67
CA HIS A 121 -7.49 7.12 -0.37
C HIS A 121 -6.38 6.39 0.41
N GLY A 122 -5.84 5.28 -0.12
CA GLY A 122 -4.89 4.43 0.60
C GLY A 122 -5.53 3.62 1.74
N GLY A 123 -6.85 3.40 1.70
CA GLY A 123 -7.56 2.59 2.69
C GLY A 123 -7.32 1.10 2.51
N SER A 124 -7.32 0.35 3.62
CA SER A 124 -7.12 -1.10 3.60
C SER A 124 -8.39 -1.90 3.26
N GLY A 125 -9.57 -1.31 3.43
CA GLY A 125 -10.85 -2.02 3.36
C GLY A 125 -11.20 -2.83 4.62
N THR A 126 -10.34 -2.80 5.65
CA THR A 126 -10.59 -3.39 6.97
C THR A 126 -11.68 -2.61 7.72
N PRO A 127 -12.54 -3.27 8.53
CA PRO A 127 -13.48 -2.57 9.39
C PRO A 127 -12.77 -1.55 10.30
N MET A 128 -13.34 -0.34 10.43
CA MET A 128 -12.73 0.73 11.24
C MET A 128 -12.53 0.35 12.71
N HIS A 129 -13.40 -0.51 13.27
CA HIS A 129 -13.24 -0.97 14.65
C HIS A 129 -12.03 -1.90 14.82
N GLU A 130 -11.72 -2.75 13.83
CA GLU A 130 -10.50 -3.56 13.82
C GLU A 130 -9.26 -2.69 13.63
N HIS A 131 -9.33 -1.67 12.78
CA HIS A 131 -8.23 -0.71 12.60
C HIS A 131 -7.97 0.12 13.88
N ALA A 132 -9.02 0.50 14.60
CA ALA A 132 -8.89 1.23 15.86
C ALA A 132 -8.25 0.35 16.95
N MET A 133 -8.63 -0.93 17.02
CA MET A 133 -8.02 -1.88 17.95
C MET A 133 -6.54 -2.15 17.64
N ALA A 134 -6.18 -2.30 16.36
CA ALA A 134 -4.77 -2.48 15.98
C ALA A 134 -3.89 -1.28 16.35
N ALA A 135 -4.44 -0.06 16.31
CA ALA A 135 -3.73 1.14 16.75
C ALA A 135 -3.53 1.15 18.27
N SER A 136 -4.57 0.83 19.05
CA SER A 136 -4.45 0.77 20.53
C SER A 136 -3.53 -0.35 21.01
N ASP A 137 -3.57 -1.53 20.38
CA ASP A 137 -2.67 -2.64 20.73
C ASP A 137 -1.20 -2.29 20.46
N SER A 138 -0.95 -1.45 19.44
CA SER A 138 0.40 -0.95 19.11
C SER A 138 0.87 0.08 20.14
N ASP A 139 -0.01 1.01 20.52
CA ASP A 139 0.26 2.01 21.57
C ASP A 139 0.54 1.33 22.92
N GLU A 140 -0.25 0.32 23.31
CA GLU A 140 -0.04 -0.44 24.54
C GLU A 140 1.27 -1.25 24.52
N ALA A 141 1.60 -1.89 23.39
CA ALA A 141 2.86 -2.64 23.25
C ALA A 141 4.10 -1.73 23.28
N GLU A 142 4.01 -0.50 22.77
CA GLU A 142 5.08 0.50 22.82
C GLU A 142 5.28 1.01 24.26
N ILE A 143 4.20 1.29 24.98
CA ILE A 143 4.25 1.67 26.40
C ILE A 143 4.88 0.55 27.25
N ASP A 144 4.46 -0.70 27.04
CA ASP A 144 5.01 -1.88 27.73
C ASP A 144 6.51 -2.08 27.46
N ALA A 145 6.98 -1.77 26.25
CA ALA A 145 8.38 -1.89 25.86
C ALA A 145 9.24 -0.80 26.48
N GLU A 146 8.75 0.45 26.52
CA GLU A 146 9.41 1.56 27.19
C GLU A 146 9.51 1.34 28.71
N GLU A 147 8.45 0.82 29.35
CA GLU A 147 8.49 0.46 30.78
C GLU A 147 9.52 -0.64 31.08
N ARG A 148 9.62 -1.66 30.22
CA ARG A 148 10.64 -2.73 30.39
C ARG A 148 12.07 -2.21 30.20
N LEU A 149 12.30 -1.35 29.21
CA LEU A 149 13.62 -0.73 28.98
C LEU A 149 14.00 0.23 30.13
N GLY A 150 13.02 0.94 30.70
CA GLY A 150 13.23 1.80 31.87
C GLY A 150 13.51 1.04 33.16
N ALA A 151 12.91 -0.14 33.34
CA ALA A 151 13.11 -0.99 34.52
C ALA A 151 14.50 -1.64 34.54
N GLU A 152 15.09 -1.99 33.39
CA GLU A 152 16.44 -2.58 33.34
C GLU A 152 17.57 -1.54 33.51
N ALA A 153 17.32 -0.27 33.22
CA ALA A 153 18.29 0.81 33.41
C ALA A 153 18.38 1.34 34.87
N GLY A 154 17.43 0.98 35.75
CA GLY A 154 17.34 1.45 37.13
C GLY A 154 18.08 0.59 38.17
N GLY A 155 18.84 -0.41 37.74
CA GLY A 155 19.37 -1.47 38.59
C GLY A 155 20.89 -1.52 38.76
N ASP A 156 21.61 -0.40 38.80
CA ASP A 156 23.00 -0.40 39.32
C ASP A 156 23.48 0.99 39.75
N THR A 157 23.25 1.36 41.02
CA THR A 157 24.09 2.36 41.71
C THR A 157 24.13 2.05 43.21
N ALA A 158 24.98 1.13 43.65
CA ALA A 158 25.50 1.14 45.02
C ALA A 158 26.72 0.23 45.14
N GLY A 159 27.92 0.82 45.06
CA GLY A 159 29.14 0.09 45.38
C GLY A 159 30.45 0.80 45.02
N ASP A 160 30.59 2.11 45.29
CA ASP A 160 31.93 2.71 45.35
C ASP A 160 32.61 2.27 46.67
N GLU A 161 33.28 1.13 46.63
CA GLU A 161 34.31 0.76 47.61
C GLU A 161 35.56 1.62 47.35
N GLU A 162 35.87 2.47 48.33
CA GLU A 162 37.08 3.29 48.41
C GLU A 162 38.28 2.45 48.91
N PRO A 163 39.45 2.46 48.24
CA PRO A 163 40.70 2.00 48.87
C PRO A 163 41.85 3.03 48.72
N PRO A 164 43.00 2.84 49.40
CA PRO A 164 43.20 2.54 50.81
C PRO A 164 44.09 3.63 51.48
N GLY A 165 43.90 3.86 52.78
CA GLY A 165 44.74 4.76 53.57
C GLY A 165 45.91 4.05 54.24
N ASP A 166 47.08 4.06 53.60
CA ASP A 166 48.34 3.59 54.19
C ASP A 166 49.02 4.73 54.97
N ARG A 167 49.35 4.50 56.25
CA ARG A 167 50.10 5.46 57.08
C ARG A 167 51.48 4.90 57.35
N ASP A 168 52.49 5.49 56.71
CA ASP A 168 53.88 5.35 57.14
C ASP A 168 54.43 6.69 57.65
N HIS A 169 55.12 6.61 58.78
CA HIS A 169 55.84 7.69 59.42
C HIS A 169 57.26 7.74 58.86
N SER A 170 57.73 8.92 58.40
CA SER A 170 58.99 9.57 58.82
C SER A 170 59.73 10.36 57.73
N ARG A 171 60.21 11.54 58.14
CA ARG A 171 61.38 12.34 57.66
C ARG A 171 61.22 13.32 56.47
N GLU A 172 61.05 14.60 56.83
CA GLU A 172 62.01 15.74 56.68
C GLU A 172 62.79 16.02 55.33
N PRO A 173 63.29 17.25 55.06
CA PRO A 173 62.61 18.26 54.22
C PRO A 173 63.43 18.91 53.05
N LYS A 174 62.72 19.56 52.08
CA LYS A 174 63.06 20.74 51.19
C LYS A 174 64.39 20.76 50.37
N PRO A 175 64.66 21.69 49.39
CA PRO A 175 63.81 22.66 48.66
C PRO A 175 64.10 22.85 47.12
N ALA A 176 63.30 23.74 46.49
CA ALA A 176 63.63 24.76 45.45
C ALA A 176 63.76 24.44 43.94
N GLY A 177 63.15 25.32 43.12
CA GLY A 177 63.38 25.57 41.68
C GLY A 177 62.07 25.78 40.90
N ALA A 178 61.64 26.99 40.49
CA ALA A 178 62.00 27.71 39.24
C ALA A 178 61.77 26.82 37.99
N THR A 179 61.00 27.14 36.93
CA THR A 179 60.69 28.40 36.20
C THR A 179 59.64 28.17 35.09
N ARG A 180 58.91 29.25 34.76
CA ARG A 180 58.21 29.70 33.53
C ARG A 180 58.48 29.02 32.16
N GLY A 181 57.45 29.09 31.30
CA GLY A 181 57.52 29.16 29.81
C GLY A 181 56.33 28.44 29.17
N SER A 182 55.27 29.15 28.75
CA SER A 182 55.05 29.81 27.43
C SER A 182 54.52 28.84 26.39
#